data_AF-A0A7X8Z5W2-F1
#
_entry.id   AF-A0A7X8Z5W2-F1
#
_cell.length_a   1.000
_cell.length_b   1.000
_cell.length_c   1.000
_cell.angle_alpha   90.00
_cell.angle_beta   90.00
_cell.angle_gamma   90.00
#
_symmetry.space_group_name_H-M   'P 1'
#
loop_
_entity.id
_entity.type
_entity.pdbx_description
1 polymer ?
#
loop_
_entity_poly.entity_id
_entity_poly.type
_entity_poly.pdbx_seq_one_letter_code
_entity_poly.pdbx_strand_id
1 'polypeptide(L)'
;MIQVESYLNVADNSGAKKIMCIRVLGGSKKRYAGPGDVIIGVVKDALPPSAARKGTGTVGVKKGEIVKAVIVRTKKEIRRPDGSYIRFDDNAAVILTDQLNPRGTRIF
;
A
#
# COMPACT_ATOMS: atom_id res chain seq x y z
N MET A 1 -7.46 6.03 -8.22
CA MET A 1 -7.41 7.35 -7.58
C MET A 1 -7.58 7.13 -6.11
N ILE A 2 -6.54 7.47 -5.37
CA ILE A 2 -6.41 7.27 -3.93
C ILE A 2 -6.24 8.64 -3.30
N GLN A 3 -6.94 8.90 -2.21
CA GLN A 3 -6.84 10.13 -1.44
C GLN A 3 -6.68 9.81 0.04
N VAL A 4 -6.54 10.83 0.88
CA VAL A 4 -6.58 10.66 2.34
C VAL A 4 -7.91 9.98 2.73
N GLU A 5 -7.85 9.09 3.73
CA GLU A 5 -8.94 8.21 4.19
C GLU A 5 -9.36 7.09 3.21
N SER A 6 -8.73 6.97 2.04
CA SER A 6 -8.95 5.82 1.17
C SER A 6 -8.38 4.54 1.80
N TYR A 7 -9.16 3.46 1.76
CA TYR A 7 -8.72 2.13 2.17
C TYR A 7 -8.15 1.35 0.99
N LEU A 8 -7.05 0.64 1.22
CA LEU A 8 -6.39 -0.21 0.24
C LEU A 8 -6.13 -1.59 0.85
N ASN A 9 -6.28 -2.62 0.02
CA ASN A 9 -5.80 -3.95 0.34
C ASN A 9 -4.26 -3.97 0.31
N VAL A 10 -3.66 -4.82 1.13
CA VAL A 10 -2.21 -5.04 1.09
C VAL A 10 -1.91 -6.22 0.18
N ALA A 11 -1.05 -5.98 -0.81
CA ALA A 11 -0.69 -6.91 -1.87
C ALA A 11 0.67 -7.59 -1.64
N ASP A 12 1.02 -7.85 -0.37
CA ASP A 12 2.25 -8.53 0.01
C ASP A 12 2.04 -9.44 1.23
N ASN A 13 3.10 -10.14 1.63
CA ASN A 13 3.13 -10.96 2.83
C ASN A 13 3.74 -10.26 4.07
N SER A 14 3.70 -8.93 4.15
CA SER A 14 4.20 -8.17 5.31
C SER A 14 3.41 -8.42 6.60
N GLY A 15 2.20 -8.96 6.46
CA GLY A 15 1.29 -9.27 7.56
C GLY A 15 0.13 -8.30 7.72
N ALA A 16 0.13 -7.15 7.04
CA ALA A 16 -1.07 -6.31 6.95
C ALA A 16 -2.05 -6.88 5.92
N LYS A 17 -3.34 -6.63 6.15
CA LYS A 17 -4.43 -6.96 5.22
C LYS A 17 -5.01 -5.71 4.60
N LYS A 18 -5.18 -4.64 5.38
CA LYS A 18 -5.72 -3.36 4.93
C LYS A 18 -4.96 -2.20 5.56
N ILE A 19 -4.75 -1.17 4.75
CA ILE A 19 -4.23 0.14 5.19
C ILE A 19 -5.23 1.24 4.83
N MET A 20 -5.23 2.31 5.59
CA MET A 20 -5.91 3.56 5.24
C MET A 20 -4.86 4.62 4.93
N CYS A 21 -4.96 5.27 3.78
CA CYS A 21 -4.11 6.39 3.41
C CYS A 21 -4.34 7.55 4.40
N ILE A 22 -3.28 8.08 5.00
CA ILE A 22 -3.33 9.28 5.85
C ILE A 22 -2.62 10.46 5.21
N ARG A 23 -1.75 10.22 4.22
CA ARG A 23 -1.08 11.28 3.46
C ARG A 23 -0.63 10.81 2.08
N VAL A 24 -0.90 11.61 1.06
CA VAL A 24 -0.32 11.45 -0.28
C VAL A 24 1.04 12.17 -0.33
N LEU A 25 2.09 11.50 -0.79
CA LEU A 25 3.42 12.10 -0.94
C LEU A 25 3.60 12.69 -2.35
N GLY A 26 4.48 13.70 -2.47
CA GLY A 26 4.79 14.36 -3.75
C GLY A 26 4.40 15.84 -3.85
N GLY A 27 4.14 16.52 -2.72
CA GLY A 27 3.95 17.99 -2.67
C GLY A 27 2.72 18.43 -1.88
N SER A 28 2.68 19.70 -1.47
CA SER A 28 1.62 20.27 -0.63
C SER A 28 0.25 20.36 -1.32
N LYS A 29 0.22 20.47 -2.65
CA LYS A 29 -1.02 20.58 -3.44
C LYS A 29 -1.52 19.22 -3.96
N LYS A 30 -0.79 18.13 -3.74
CA LYS A 30 -1.13 16.82 -4.30
C LYS A 30 -2.24 16.17 -3.47
N ARG A 31 -3.45 16.12 -4.03
CA ARG A 31 -4.65 15.56 -3.37
C ARG A 31 -4.89 14.09 -3.67
N TYR A 32 -4.40 13.61 -4.81
CA TYR A 32 -4.67 12.29 -5.33
C TYR A 32 -3.39 11.55 -5.70
N ALA A 33 -3.44 10.23 -5.55
CA ALA A 33 -2.39 9.30 -5.91
C ALA A 33 -2.92 8.19 -6.84
N GLY A 34 -2.05 7.68 -7.69
CA GLY A 34 -2.26 6.53 -8.57
C GLY A 34 -1.18 5.46 -8.39
N PRO A 35 -1.19 4.40 -9.21
CA PRO A 35 -0.12 3.41 -9.19
C PRO A 35 1.26 4.02 -9.40
N GLY A 36 2.24 3.52 -8.66
CA GLY A 36 3.61 4.05 -8.60
C GLY A 36 3.81 5.16 -7.56
N ASP A 37 2.75 5.83 -7.13
CA ASP A 37 2.86 6.83 -6.05
C ASP A 37 3.04 6.16 -4.69
N VAL A 38 3.90 6.77 -3.86
CA VAL A 38 4.07 6.39 -2.45
C VAL A 38 3.12 7.20 -1.58
N ILE A 39 2.47 6.53 -0.64
CA ILE A 39 1.59 7.12 0.37
C ILE A 39 2.09 6.76 1.78
N ILE A 40 1.70 7.57 2.75
CA ILE A 40 1.74 7.19 4.16
C ILE A 40 0.37 6.62 4.50
N GLY A 41 0.36 5.42 5.08
CA GLY A 41 -0.85 4.75 5.54
C GLY A 41 -0.75 4.35 7.01
N VAL A 42 -1.90 4.07 7.60
CA VAL A 42 -2.00 3.39 8.89
C VAL A 42 -2.59 2.00 8.68
N VAL A 43 -1.99 0.98 9.30
CA VAL A 43 -2.49 -0.39 9.24
C VAL A 43 -3.80 -0.49 10.01
N LYS A 44 -4.88 -0.84 9.31
CA LYS A 44 -6.22 -0.96 9.91
C LYS A 44 -6.59 -2.40 10.25
N ASP A 45 -6.05 -3.35 9.49
CA ASP A 45 -6.20 -4.78 9.74
C ASP A 45 -4.89 -5.50 9.43
N ALA A 46 -4.52 -6.45 10.29
CA ALA A 46 -3.29 -7.21 10.23
C ALA A 46 -3.51 -8.64 10.73
N LEU A 47 -2.62 -9.55 10.34
CA LEU A 47 -2.58 -10.89 10.90
C LEU A 47 -2.32 -10.85 12.41
N PRO A 48 -2.83 -11.84 13.16
CA PRO A 48 -2.53 -11.97 14.58
C PRO A 48 -1.02 -12.01 14.83
N PRO A 49 -0.52 -11.48 15.96
CA PRO A 49 0.91 -11.49 16.29
C PRO A 49 1.54 -12.89 16.28
N SER A 50 0.77 -13.94 16.55
CA SER A 50 1.20 -15.34 16.48
C SER A 50 1.42 -15.86 15.06
N ALA A 51 0.74 -15.27 14.06
CA ALA A 51 0.82 -15.64 12.65
C ALA A 51 1.78 -14.75 11.84
N ALA A 52 2.14 -13.58 12.36
CA ALA A 52 3.19 -12.74 11.80
C ALA A 52 4.55 -13.43 12.00
N ARG A 53 5.16 -13.91 10.90
CA ARG A 53 6.40 -14.73 10.93
C ARG A 53 7.47 -14.15 11.86
N LYS A 54 7.77 -14.88 12.94
CA LYS A 54 8.98 -14.67 13.77
C LYS A 54 10.28 -15.14 13.10
N GLY A 55 10.22 -15.80 11.94
CA GLY A 55 11.33 -16.57 11.37
C GLY A 55 12.26 -15.88 10.37
N THR A 56 11.99 -14.64 9.94
CA THR A 56 12.77 -13.96 8.88
C THR A 56 13.43 -12.64 9.31
N GLY A 57 13.52 -12.35 10.61
CA GLY A 57 14.15 -11.13 11.14
C GLY A 57 13.37 -9.83 10.89
N THR A 58 12.39 -9.82 9.98
CA THR A 58 11.46 -8.71 9.78
C THR A 58 10.26 -8.89 10.70
N VAL A 59 10.15 -8.05 11.73
CA VAL A 59 8.95 -7.98 12.58
C VAL A 59 7.76 -7.62 11.69
N GLY A 60 6.77 -8.52 11.62
CA GLY A 60 5.53 -8.28 10.87
C GLY A 60 4.82 -7.02 11.35
N VAL A 61 4.07 -6.38 10.46
CA VAL A 61 3.37 -5.13 10.76
C VAL A 61 2.20 -5.34 11.73
N LYS A 62 1.99 -4.39 12.63
CA LYS A 62 0.91 -4.41 13.63
C LYS A 62 -0.23 -3.47 13.25
N LYS A 63 -1.44 -3.78 13.72
CA LYS A 63 -2.57 -2.84 13.63
C LYS A 63 -2.21 -1.52 14.33
N GLY A 64 -2.51 -0.39 13.68
CA GLY A 64 -2.17 0.95 14.15
C GLY A 64 -0.78 1.45 13.75
N GLU A 65 0.07 0.58 13.20
CA GLU A 65 1.40 0.98 12.72
C GLU A 65 1.28 1.93 11.52
N ILE A 66 2.09 2.99 11.53
CA ILE A 66 2.22 3.92 10.40
C ILE A 66 3.26 3.35 9.46
N VAL A 67 2.92 3.23 8.17
CA VAL A 67 3.75 2.61 7.15
C VAL A 67 3.81 3.45 5.88
N LYS A 68 4.93 3.33 5.15
CA LYS A 68 4.99 3.76 3.74
C LYS A 68 4.46 2.63 2.88
N ALA A 69 3.73 2.97 1.82
CA ALA A 69 3.26 1.99 0.86
C ALA A 69 3.25 2.56 -0.56
N VAL A 70 3.59 1.73 -1.55
CA VAL A 70 3.43 2.07 -2.98
C VAL A 70 2.14 1.49 -3.50
N ILE A 71 1.36 2.30 -4.21
CA ILE A 71 0.12 1.87 -4.85
C ILE A 71 0.46 1.03 -6.08
N VAL A 72 -0.13 -0.15 -6.21
CA VAL A 72 0.11 -1.07 -7.35
C VAL A 72 -1.13 -1.29 -8.21
N ARG A 73 -2.33 -1.20 -7.62
CA ARG A 73 -3.61 -1.34 -8.32
C ARG A 73 -4.58 -0.25 -7.90
N THR A 74 -5.38 0.22 -8.85
CA THR A 74 -6.51 1.10 -8.55
C THR A 74 -7.74 0.79 -9.39
N LYS A 75 -8.92 0.99 -8.78
CA LYS A 75 -10.23 0.95 -9.47
C LYS A 75 -10.42 2.04 -10.51
N LYS A 76 -9.87 3.23 -10.25
CA LYS A 76 -9.85 4.31 -11.24
C LYS A 76 -8.93 3.90 -12.38
N GLU A 77 -9.41 4.11 -13.59
CA GLU A 77 -8.68 3.87 -14.81
C GLU A 77 -7.46 4.80 -14.94
N ILE A 78 -6.42 4.28 -15.57
CA ILE A 78 -5.21 5.03 -15.93
C ILE A 78 -5.03 4.89 -17.42
N ARG A 79 -4.82 6.04 -18.07
CA ARG A 79 -4.53 6.10 -19.49
C ARG A 79 -3.06 5.77 -19.73
N ARG A 80 -2.81 4.87 -20.68
CA ARG A 80 -1.47 4.53 -21.15
C ARG A 80 -1.07 5.40 -22.35
N PRO A 81 0.23 5.52 -22.67
CA PRO A 81 0.70 6.32 -23.81
C PRO A 81 0.14 5.88 -25.16
N ASP A 82 -0.19 4.60 -25.31
CA ASP A 82 -0.84 4.02 -26.50
C ASP A 82 -2.33 4.37 -26.64
N GLY A 83 -2.89 5.12 -25.67
CA GLY A 83 -4.30 5.52 -25.64
C GLY A 83 -5.23 4.50 -24.98
N SER A 84 -4.76 3.30 -24.65
CA SER A 84 -5.53 2.31 -23.91
C SER A 84 -5.72 2.71 -22.45
N TYR A 85 -6.71 2.12 -21.78
CA TYR A 85 -6.97 2.33 -20.36
C TYR A 85 -6.85 1.01 -19.60
N ILE A 86 -6.23 1.06 -18.42
CA ILE A 86 -6.20 -0.06 -17.47
C ILE A 86 -6.90 0.32 -16.17
N ARG A 87 -7.71 -0.60 -15.63
CA ARG A 87 -8.31 -0.51 -14.30
C ARG A 87 -8.31 -1.89 -13.64
N PHE A 88 -8.35 -1.92 -12.32
CA PHE A 88 -8.43 -3.14 -11.52
C PHE A 88 -9.75 -3.20 -10.74
N ASP A 89 -10.09 -4.38 -10.23
CA ASP A 89 -11.30 -4.56 -9.42
C ASP A 89 -11.14 -4.08 -7.98
N ASP A 90 -9.91 -3.79 -7.53
CA ASP A 90 -9.61 -3.29 -6.20
C ASP A 90 -8.53 -2.19 -6.19
N ASN A 91 -8.37 -1.57 -5.02
CA ASN A 91 -7.25 -0.68 -4.73
C ASN A 91 -6.28 -1.44 -3.83
N ALA A 92 -5.01 -1.53 -4.24
CA ALA A 92 -4.03 -2.27 -3.49
C ALA A 92 -2.67 -1.58 -3.44
N ALA A 93 -1.93 -1.84 -2.37
CA ALA A 93 -0.60 -1.30 -2.14
C ALA A 93 0.34 -2.33 -1.52
N VAL A 94 1.64 -2.14 -1.71
CA VAL A 94 2.72 -2.94 -1.12
C VAL A 94 3.39 -2.11 -0.03
N ILE A 95 3.65 -2.71 1.14
CA ILE A 95 4.29 -2.02 2.26
C ILE A 95 5.78 -1.90 2.00
N LEU A 96 6.33 -0.71 2.27
CA LEU A 96 7.74 -0.39 2.07
C LEU A 96 8.48 -0.19 3.38
N THR A 97 9.78 -0.42 3.35
CA THR A 97 10.73 0.06 4.36
C THR A 97 11.05 1.54 4.13
N ASP A 98 11.81 2.15 5.04
CA ASP A 98 12.23 3.55 4.88
C ASP A 98 13.15 3.78 3.68
N GLN A 99 13.90 2.76 3.28
CA GLN A 99 14.73 2.74 2.07
C GLN A 99 13.93 2.45 0.79
N LEU A 100 12.60 2.45 0.86
CA LEU A 100 11.68 2.21 -0.26
C LEU A 100 11.79 0.81 -0.89
N ASN A 101 12.31 -0.16 -0.14
CA ASN A 101 12.26 -1.58 -0.53
C ASN A 101 10.95 -2.22 -0.02
N PRO A 102 10.40 -3.23 -0.72
CA PRO A 102 9.28 -4.01 -0.18
C PRO A 102 9.64 -4.60 1.19
N ARG A 103 8.73 -4.44 2.16
CA ARG A 103 8.89 -5.04 3.49
C ARG A 103 8.52 -6.52 3.47
N GLY A 104 7.55 -6.91 2.64
CA GLY A 104 7.25 -8.30 2.33
C GLY A 104 8.24 -8.88 1.31
N THR A 105 8.40 -10.20 1.33
CA THR A 105 9.23 -10.96 0.39
C THR A 105 8.45 -11.54 -0.80
N ARG A 106 7.11 -11.53 -0.75
CA ARG A 106 6.22 -12.03 -1.80
C ARG A 106 5.13 -11.00 -2.09
N ILE A 107 4.82 -10.82 -3.37
CA ILE A 107 3.81 -9.88 -3.89
C ILE A 107 2.64 -10.67 -4.50
N PHE A 108 1.41 -10.18 -4.33
CA PHE A 108 0.17 -10.81 -4.80
C PHE A 108 -0.67 -9.90 -5.72
#